data_AF-A0A1I6QPX5-F1
#
_entry.id   AF-A0A1I6QPX5-F1
#
_cell.length_a   1.000
_cell.length_b   1.000
_cell.length_c   1.000
_cell.angle_alpha   90.00
_cell.angle_beta   90.00
_cell.angle_gamma   90.00
#
_symmetry.space_group_name_H-M   'P 1'
#
loop_
_entity.id
_entity.type
_entity.pdbx_description
1 polymer ?
#
loop_
_entity_poly.entity_id
_entity_poly.type
_entity_poly.pdbx_seq_one_letter_code
_entity_poly.pdbx_strand_id
1 'polypeptide(L)'
;MKSIRYIVGVITLLIIYSCGSTQSAVSESDMAALSDLVEGRKFRIESDWADPTVTRAMMQVGAILGPQNSVARINLIGNDNYLEVRGDSVKSDLPYFGERQMGGGYNTNDIGIKIDEAARDMELHYLDSKKKYKMSFKAGNVDTNESYNVVIEIFSNKKTSIIVTSTERNSIRYEGTIMPLLEE
;
A
#
# COMPACT_ATOMS: atom_id res chain seq x y z
N MET A 1 27.24 -53.51 11.53
CA MET A 1 27.51 -52.14 12.05
C MET A 1 27.98 -51.13 10.98
N LYS A 2 28.79 -51.53 9.99
CA LYS A 2 29.22 -50.61 8.90
C LYS A 2 28.06 -50.19 7.99
N SER A 3 27.17 -51.12 7.61
CA SER A 3 25.97 -50.88 6.79
C SER A 3 24.97 -49.90 7.42
N ILE A 4 24.76 -49.95 8.74
CA ILE A 4 23.88 -49.02 9.47
C ILE A 4 24.43 -47.58 9.46
N ARG A 5 25.76 -47.41 9.52
CA ARG A 5 26.40 -46.08 9.43
C ARG A 5 26.25 -45.46 8.04
N TYR A 6 26.24 -46.28 6.98
CA TYR A 6 25.96 -45.80 5.63
C TYR A 6 24.50 -45.38 5.44
N ILE A 7 23.55 -46.13 6.01
CA ILE A 7 22.11 -45.79 5.94
C ILE A 7 21.81 -44.49 6.68
N VAL A 8 22.39 -44.30 7.88
CA VAL A 8 22.26 -43.03 8.63
C VAL A 8 22.92 -41.87 7.89
N GLY A 9 24.07 -42.09 7.24
CA GLY A 9 24.73 -41.08 6.41
C GLY A 9 23.89 -40.64 5.21
N VAL A 10 23.25 -41.58 4.51
CA VAL A 10 22.39 -41.30 3.34
C VAL A 10 21.10 -40.56 3.75
N ILE A 11 20.49 -40.95 4.88
CA ILE A 11 19.29 -40.27 5.41
C ILE A 11 19.61 -38.82 5.84
N THR A 12 20.78 -38.58 6.42
CA THR A 12 21.20 -37.23 6.85
C THR A 12 21.50 -36.32 5.66
N LEU A 13 22.00 -36.87 4.55
CA LEU A 13 22.26 -36.14 3.31
C LEU A 13 20.97 -35.77 2.56
N LEU A 14 19.88 -36.53 2.73
CA LEU A 14 18.59 -36.24 2.09
C LEU A 14 17.82 -35.10 2.77
N ILE A 15 18.05 -34.83 4.05
CA ILE A 15 17.33 -33.79 4.81
C ILE A 15 17.83 -32.37 4.46
N ILE A 16 19.08 -32.22 4.01
CA ILE A 16 19.66 -30.91 3.69
C ILE A 16 19.27 -30.36 2.31
N TYR A 17 18.64 -31.14 1.43
CA TYR A 17 18.14 -30.67 0.12
C TYR A 17 16.70 -30.14 0.16
N SER A 18 16.02 -30.22 1.30
CA SER A 18 14.59 -29.85 1.43
C SER A 18 14.36 -28.36 1.71
N CYS A 19 15.40 -27.52 1.78
CA CYS A 19 15.25 -26.09 2.01
C CYS A 19 15.47 -25.30 0.71
N GLY A 20 14.63 -25.57 -0.29
CA GLY A 20 14.41 -24.65 -1.40
C GLY A 20 13.28 -23.71 -1.01
N SER A 21 13.56 -22.44 -0.76
CA SER A 21 12.53 -21.44 -0.49
C SER A 21 11.56 -21.37 -1.67
N THR A 22 10.28 -21.64 -1.41
CA THR A 22 9.19 -21.39 -2.35
C THR A 22 9.02 -19.88 -2.53
N GLN A 23 9.81 -19.27 -3.41
CA GLN A 23 9.36 -18.09 -4.12
C GLN A 23 8.24 -18.55 -5.04
N SER A 24 7.00 -18.24 -4.69
CA SER A 24 5.86 -18.47 -5.56
C SER A 24 6.20 -17.86 -6.93
N ALA A 25 6.40 -18.72 -7.93
CA ALA A 25 6.52 -18.28 -9.30
C ALA A 25 5.20 -17.59 -9.63
N VAL A 26 5.25 -16.26 -9.77
CA VAL A 26 4.11 -15.47 -10.24
C VAL A 26 3.69 -16.09 -11.57
N SER A 27 2.46 -16.57 -11.65
CA SER A 27 1.99 -17.17 -12.90
C SER A 27 1.95 -16.09 -13.99
N GLU A 28 2.36 -16.43 -15.22
CA GLU A 28 2.29 -15.50 -16.35
C GLU A 28 0.86 -14.94 -16.56
N SER A 29 -0.16 -15.73 -16.21
CA SER A 29 -1.56 -15.32 -16.20
C SER A 29 -1.89 -14.24 -15.17
N ASP A 30 -1.29 -14.28 -13.97
CA ASP A 30 -1.53 -13.26 -12.94
C ASP A 30 -0.94 -11.90 -13.35
N MET A 31 0.18 -11.91 -14.07
CA MET A 31 0.81 -10.70 -14.60
C MET A 31 -0.01 -10.08 -15.74
N ALA A 32 -0.56 -10.89 -16.65
CA ALA A 32 -1.38 -10.39 -17.74
C ALA A 32 -2.64 -9.68 -17.22
N ALA A 33 -3.36 -10.31 -16.29
CA ALA A 33 -4.54 -9.72 -15.67
C ALA A 33 -4.21 -8.43 -14.88
N LEU A 34 -3.03 -8.37 -14.25
CA LEU A 34 -2.57 -7.16 -13.58
C LEU A 34 -2.21 -6.04 -14.57
N SER A 35 -1.56 -6.38 -15.68
CA SER A 35 -1.19 -5.45 -16.76
C SER A 35 -2.42 -4.75 -17.29
N ASP A 36 -3.44 -5.51 -17.69
CA ASP A 36 -4.69 -4.96 -18.22
C ASP A 36 -5.37 -4.01 -17.22
N LEU A 37 -5.36 -4.38 -15.95
CA LEU A 37 -5.97 -3.59 -14.88
C LEU A 37 -5.25 -2.26 -14.64
N VAL A 38 -3.91 -2.29 -14.56
CA VAL A 38 -3.08 -1.12 -14.23
C VAL A 38 -2.92 -0.20 -15.43
N GLU A 39 -2.65 -0.76 -16.61
CA GLU A 39 -2.46 0.00 -17.85
C GLU A 39 -3.78 0.58 -18.37
N GLY A 40 -4.91 -0.11 -18.12
CA GLY A 40 -6.24 0.43 -18.35
C GLY A 40 -6.64 1.55 -17.38
N ARG A 41 -5.85 1.83 -16.32
CA ARG A 41 -6.10 2.86 -15.31
C ARG A 41 -7.54 2.85 -14.78
N LYS A 42 -8.10 1.66 -14.57
CA LYS A 42 -9.47 1.46 -14.08
C LYS A 42 -9.44 0.46 -12.93
N PHE A 43 -9.07 0.92 -11.75
CA PHE A 43 -8.88 0.06 -10.59
C PHE A 43 -9.20 0.77 -9.28
N ARG A 44 -9.44 -0.05 -8.25
CA ARG A 44 -9.59 0.37 -6.86
C ARG A 44 -8.48 -0.28 -6.03
N ILE A 45 -7.97 0.46 -5.06
CA ILE A 45 -7.10 -0.06 -4.01
C ILE A 45 -7.83 0.11 -2.69
N GLU A 46 -7.94 -0.98 -1.95
CA GLU A 46 -8.37 -0.99 -0.55
C GLU A 46 -7.16 -1.33 0.32
N SER A 47 -7.00 -0.60 1.41
CA SER A 47 -5.85 -0.72 2.31
C SER A 47 -6.24 -1.46 3.60
N ASP A 48 -5.38 -2.36 4.03
CA ASP A 48 -5.54 -3.08 5.29
C ASP A 48 -4.84 -2.32 6.43
N TRP A 49 -3.79 -1.56 6.09
CA TRP A 49 -2.91 -0.91 7.05
C TRP A 49 -2.55 0.50 6.62
N ALA A 50 -2.43 1.40 7.61
CA ALA A 50 -1.73 2.66 7.50
C ALA A 50 -0.48 2.65 8.39
N ASP A 51 0.65 3.07 7.85
CA ASP A 51 1.92 3.23 8.55
C ASP A 51 2.32 4.71 8.57
N PRO A 52 1.93 5.47 9.62
CA PRO A 52 2.30 6.87 9.79
C PRO A 52 3.79 7.09 10.03
N THR A 53 4.26 8.31 9.71
CA THR A 53 5.53 8.79 10.25
C THR A 53 5.43 8.98 11.76
N VAL A 54 6.13 8.14 12.52
CA VAL A 54 6.14 8.22 13.98
C VAL A 54 6.85 9.49 14.46
N THR A 55 6.10 10.35 15.16
CA THR A 55 6.65 11.55 15.81
C THR A 55 6.62 11.45 17.33
N ARG A 56 7.32 12.38 18.00
CA ARG A 56 7.26 12.49 19.46
C ARG A 56 5.84 12.77 19.96
N ALA A 57 5.06 13.57 19.23
CA ALA A 57 3.66 13.86 19.57
C ALA A 57 2.81 12.59 19.49
N MET A 58 3.00 11.78 18.44
CA MET A 58 2.31 10.50 18.31
C MET A 58 2.60 9.55 19.48
N MET A 59 3.86 9.46 19.92
CA MET A 59 4.24 8.61 21.05
C MET A 59 3.49 8.97 22.35
N GLN A 60 3.13 10.25 22.54
CA GLN A 60 2.40 10.71 23.73
C GLN A 60 0.93 10.28 23.72
N VAL A 61 0.36 10.06 22.54
CA VAL A 61 -1.04 9.64 22.35
C VAL A 61 -1.17 8.16 22.00
N GLY A 62 -0.09 7.37 22.05
CA GLY A 62 -0.16 5.95 21.71
C GLY A 62 -1.12 5.13 22.59
N ALA A 63 -1.36 5.57 23.83
CA ALA A 63 -2.22 4.88 24.79
C ALA A 63 -3.73 4.93 24.44
N ILE A 64 -4.16 5.85 23.58
CA ILE A 64 -5.56 5.97 23.15
C ILE A 64 -5.87 5.13 21.90
N LEU A 65 -4.87 4.45 21.34
CA LEU A 65 -5.04 3.58 20.18
C LEU A 65 -5.75 2.29 20.61
N GLY A 66 -6.74 1.87 19.82
CA GLY A 66 -7.48 0.64 20.06
C GLY A 66 -6.59 -0.61 19.93
N PRO A 67 -7.09 -1.79 20.34
CA PRO A 67 -6.36 -3.05 20.23
C PRO A 67 -5.91 -3.31 18.78
N GLN A 68 -4.75 -3.96 18.62
CA GLN A 68 -4.10 -4.26 17.33
C GLN A 68 -3.54 -3.04 16.56
N ASN A 69 -3.55 -1.85 17.17
CA ASN A 69 -2.96 -0.64 16.61
C ASN A 69 -1.69 -0.24 17.37
N SER A 70 -0.82 0.49 16.69
CA SER A 70 0.33 1.17 17.27
C SER A 70 0.53 2.50 16.55
N VAL A 71 1.30 3.41 17.14
CA VAL A 71 1.62 4.70 16.51
C VAL A 71 2.32 4.57 15.16
N ALA A 72 2.90 3.41 14.86
CA ALA A 72 3.61 3.11 13.62
C ALA A 72 2.77 2.28 12.63
N ARG A 73 1.62 1.74 13.06
CA ARG A 73 0.81 0.82 12.25
C ARG A 73 -0.63 0.77 12.76
N ILE A 74 -1.55 1.20 11.92
CA ILE A 74 -2.98 1.32 12.20
C ILE A 74 -3.75 0.38 11.28
N ASN A 75 -4.63 -0.43 11.85
CA ASN A 75 -5.52 -1.33 11.13
C ASN A 75 -6.68 -0.53 10.53
N LEU A 76 -6.91 -0.70 9.23
CA LEU A 76 -7.98 -0.03 8.49
C LEU A 76 -9.15 -0.97 8.14
N ILE A 77 -9.00 -2.28 8.35
CA ILE A 77 -10.01 -3.28 8.00
C ILE A 77 -11.33 -2.95 8.68
N GLY A 78 -12.41 -2.94 7.89
CA GLY A 78 -13.76 -2.62 8.35
C GLY A 78 -14.06 -1.12 8.43
N ASN A 79 -13.12 -0.25 8.07
CA ASN A 79 -13.35 1.19 7.88
C ASN A 79 -13.26 1.53 6.40
N ASP A 80 -14.00 2.56 5.97
CA ASP A 80 -13.90 3.03 4.59
C ASP A 80 -12.48 3.58 4.35
N ASN A 81 -11.80 3.02 3.37
CA ASN A 81 -10.45 3.40 3.01
C ASN A 81 -10.16 2.97 1.57
N TYR A 82 -10.02 3.94 0.67
CA TYR A 82 -9.81 3.60 -0.73
C TYR A 82 -9.10 4.66 -1.54
N LEU A 83 -8.52 4.20 -2.65
CA LEU A 83 -8.07 5.02 -3.75
C LEU A 83 -8.52 4.37 -5.06
N GLU A 84 -9.29 5.11 -5.85
CA GLU A 84 -9.76 4.73 -7.17
C GLU A 84 -9.05 5.54 -8.25
N VAL A 85 -8.74 4.87 -9.35
CA VAL A 85 -8.23 5.50 -10.57
C VAL A 85 -9.19 5.17 -11.71
N ARG A 86 -9.63 6.21 -12.43
CA ARG A 86 -10.49 6.15 -13.62
C ARG A 86 -9.89 7.04 -14.71
N GLY A 87 -9.05 6.46 -15.55
CA GLY A 87 -8.26 7.23 -16.52
C GLY A 87 -7.29 8.16 -15.79
N ASP A 88 -7.48 9.47 -15.92
CA ASP A 88 -6.71 10.48 -15.20
C ASP A 88 -7.40 10.99 -13.93
N SER A 89 -8.66 10.60 -13.69
CA SER A 89 -9.40 10.95 -12.48
C SER A 89 -8.98 10.06 -11.32
N VAL A 90 -8.77 10.67 -10.16
CA VAL A 90 -8.50 9.97 -8.90
C VAL A 90 -9.57 10.34 -7.90
N LYS A 91 -10.09 9.32 -7.21
CA LYS A 91 -10.99 9.50 -6.07
C LYS A 91 -10.44 8.77 -4.87
N SER A 92 -10.36 9.39 -3.71
CA SER A 92 -9.89 8.72 -2.49
C SER A 92 -10.61 9.22 -1.26
N ASP A 93 -10.76 8.32 -0.29
CA ASP A 93 -10.95 8.66 1.12
C ASP A 93 -10.01 7.75 1.90
N LEU A 94 -8.82 8.26 2.23
CA LEU A 94 -7.83 7.53 3.01
C LEU A 94 -7.73 8.14 4.42
N PRO A 95 -8.03 7.38 5.49
CA PRO A 95 -7.89 7.87 6.85
C PRO A 95 -6.45 8.35 7.15
N TYR A 96 -6.31 9.52 7.76
CA TYR A 96 -5.00 10.04 8.14
C TYR A 96 -4.73 9.85 9.63
N PHE A 97 -3.60 9.24 9.94
CA PHE A 97 -3.09 9.13 11.31
C PHE A 97 -1.70 9.76 11.32
N GLY A 98 -1.50 10.81 12.11
CA GLY A 98 -0.21 11.51 12.12
C GLY A 98 -0.29 12.91 12.69
N GLU A 99 0.75 13.67 12.42
CA GLU A 99 0.90 15.04 12.87
C GLU A 99 0.73 15.99 11.68
N ARG A 100 -0.15 16.98 11.85
CA ARG A 100 -0.30 18.12 10.93
C ARG A 100 0.64 19.23 11.39
N GLN A 101 1.58 19.62 10.54
CA GLN A 101 2.63 20.59 10.86
C GLN A 101 2.20 22.03 10.61
N MET A 102 1.34 22.26 9.61
CA MET A 102 0.80 23.58 9.30
C MET A 102 -0.64 23.70 9.78
N GLY A 103 -0.99 24.84 10.37
CA GLY A 103 -2.29 25.06 10.98
C GLY A 103 -3.44 24.82 9.99
N GLY A 104 -4.32 23.89 10.35
CA GLY A 104 -5.62 23.69 9.71
C GLY A 104 -6.74 24.27 10.56
N GLY A 105 -7.85 24.67 9.94
CA GLY A 105 -9.07 24.98 10.68
C GLY A 105 -9.56 23.76 11.47
N TYR A 106 -10.34 23.98 12.54
CA TYR A 106 -11.05 22.93 13.28
C TYR A 106 -12.21 22.32 12.46
N ASN A 107 -11.98 21.98 11.19
CA ASN A 107 -12.99 21.36 10.36
C ASN A 107 -12.97 19.85 10.57
N THR A 108 -14.04 19.32 11.16
CA THR A 108 -14.21 17.88 11.39
C THR A 108 -14.39 17.08 10.09
N ASN A 109 -14.61 17.76 8.96
CA ASN A 109 -14.77 17.11 7.65
C ASN A 109 -13.42 16.82 6.96
N ASP A 110 -12.32 17.46 7.40
CA ASP A 110 -10.96 17.36 6.84
C ASP A 110 -10.05 16.46 7.70
N ILE A 111 -10.47 15.22 7.92
CA ILE A 111 -9.75 14.24 8.77
C ILE A 111 -8.94 13.20 7.97
N GLY A 112 -9.14 13.13 6.65
CA GLY A 112 -8.51 12.14 5.78
C GLY A 112 -7.85 12.79 4.55
N ILE A 113 -7.27 11.95 3.70
CA ILE A 113 -6.75 12.34 2.39
C ILE A 113 -7.87 12.12 1.36
N LYS A 114 -8.62 13.19 1.11
CA LYS A 114 -9.78 13.20 0.24
C LYS A 114 -9.43 13.84 -1.10
N ILE A 115 -9.49 13.05 -2.17
CA ILE A 115 -9.23 13.49 -3.54
C ILE A 115 -10.49 13.18 -4.34
N ASP A 116 -10.92 14.10 -5.20
CA ASP A 116 -12.00 13.90 -6.17
C ASP A 116 -11.78 14.84 -7.35
N GLU A 117 -10.69 14.61 -8.09
CA GLU A 117 -10.30 15.43 -9.23
C GLU A 117 -9.42 14.68 -10.24
N ALA A 118 -9.13 15.32 -11.36
CA ALA A 118 -8.12 14.86 -12.30
C ALA A 118 -6.72 15.04 -11.71
N ALA A 119 -5.93 13.97 -11.70
CA ALA A 119 -4.57 14.03 -11.20
C ALA A 119 -3.65 14.78 -12.18
N ARG A 120 -2.68 15.50 -11.61
CA ARG A 120 -1.65 16.24 -12.34
C ARG A 120 -0.36 15.42 -12.39
N ASP A 121 0.40 15.56 -13.47
CA ASP A 121 1.69 14.88 -13.66
C ASP A 121 1.62 13.35 -13.45
N MET A 122 0.56 12.69 -13.94
CA MET A 122 0.40 11.25 -13.76
C MET A 122 1.39 10.46 -14.65
N GLU A 123 2.24 9.68 -14.00
CA GLU A 123 3.23 8.80 -14.63
C GLU A 123 2.97 7.34 -14.23
N LEU A 124 3.15 6.42 -15.18
CA LEU A 124 3.06 4.98 -14.95
C LEU A 124 4.26 4.28 -15.57
N HIS A 125 5.01 3.53 -14.76
CA HIS A 125 6.18 2.78 -15.18
C HIS A 125 6.12 1.35 -14.70
N TYR A 126 6.37 0.40 -15.60
CA TYR A 126 6.64 -0.98 -15.23
C TYR A 126 8.14 -1.15 -14.89
N LEU A 127 8.43 -1.66 -13.69
CA LEU A 127 9.78 -1.91 -13.20
C LEU A 127 10.08 -3.42 -13.28
N ASP A 128 10.58 -3.87 -14.43
CA ASP A 128 10.78 -5.30 -14.69
C ASP A 128 11.69 -6.00 -13.66
N SER A 129 12.77 -5.34 -13.24
CA SER A 129 13.71 -5.85 -12.23
C SER A 129 13.07 -6.09 -10.86
N LYS A 130 11.94 -5.45 -10.58
CA LYS A 130 11.17 -5.55 -9.33
C LYS A 130 9.80 -6.18 -9.51
N LYS A 131 9.44 -6.59 -10.74
CA LYS A 131 8.14 -7.18 -11.13
C LYS A 131 6.95 -6.43 -10.52
N LYS A 132 6.95 -5.10 -10.69
CA LYS A 132 5.91 -4.21 -10.15
C LYS A 132 5.67 -3.00 -11.04
N TYR A 133 4.48 -2.46 -10.99
CA TYR A 133 4.18 -1.14 -11.53
C TYR A 133 4.45 -0.08 -10.47
N LYS A 134 4.90 1.09 -10.93
CA LYS A 134 5.01 2.32 -10.13
C LYS A 134 4.19 3.40 -10.82
N MET A 135 3.16 3.88 -10.15
CA MET A 135 2.36 5.02 -10.56
C MET A 135 2.68 6.21 -9.64
N SER A 136 2.78 7.41 -10.18
CA SER A 136 2.91 8.63 -9.38
C SER A 136 2.10 9.76 -9.96
N PHE A 137 1.56 10.62 -9.10
CA PHE A 137 0.81 11.80 -9.52
C PHE A 137 0.73 12.84 -8.40
N LYS A 138 0.23 14.02 -8.74
CA LYS A 138 -0.12 15.10 -7.83
C LYS A 138 -1.63 15.31 -7.80
N ALA A 139 -2.15 15.63 -6.63
CA ALA A 139 -3.54 15.97 -6.42
C ALA A 139 -3.64 17.02 -5.30
N GLY A 140 -4.81 17.61 -5.13
CA GLY A 140 -5.22 18.47 -4.05
C GLY A 140 -6.37 17.82 -3.27
N ASN A 141 -6.61 18.37 -2.09
CA ASN A 141 -7.76 18.01 -1.29
C ASN A 141 -9.03 18.65 -1.87
N VAL A 142 -10.16 17.95 -1.77
CA VAL A 142 -11.46 18.46 -2.25
C VAL A 142 -11.94 19.69 -1.47
N ASP A 143 -11.67 19.72 -0.16
CA ASP A 143 -12.21 20.71 0.78
C ASP A 143 -11.18 21.77 1.21
N THR A 144 -9.90 21.59 0.89
CA THR A 144 -8.81 22.44 1.40
C THR A 144 -7.74 22.73 0.35
N ASN A 145 -6.82 23.66 0.66
CA ASN A 145 -5.68 23.96 -0.19
C ASN A 145 -4.49 22.99 -0.01
N GLU A 146 -4.69 21.89 0.72
CA GLU A 146 -3.66 20.88 0.93
C GLU A 146 -3.35 20.17 -0.39
N SER A 147 -2.06 20.05 -0.72
CA SER A 147 -1.60 19.35 -1.92
C SER A 147 -0.88 18.07 -1.56
N TYR A 148 -1.09 17.04 -2.38
CA TYR A 148 -0.55 15.71 -2.23
C TYR A 148 0.37 15.33 -3.39
N ASN A 149 1.49 14.68 -3.07
CA ASN A 149 2.25 13.85 -4.01
C ASN A 149 2.00 12.39 -3.62
N VAL A 150 1.48 11.60 -4.56
CA VAL A 150 1.11 10.20 -4.33
C VAL A 150 2.00 9.31 -5.17
N VAL A 151 2.55 8.26 -4.55
CA VAL A 151 3.31 7.20 -5.22
C VAL A 151 2.69 5.86 -4.86
N ILE A 152 2.28 5.10 -5.87
CA ILE A 152 1.69 3.78 -5.74
C ILE A 152 2.64 2.75 -6.33
N GLU A 153 3.00 1.76 -5.54
CA GLU A 153 3.68 0.55 -6.02
C GLU A 153 2.66 -0.60 -6.04
N ILE A 154 2.56 -1.27 -7.18
CA ILE A 154 1.59 -2.37 -7.40
C ILE A 154 2.38 -3.61 -7.78
N PHE A 155 2.42 -4.57 -6.87
CA PHE A 155 3.20 -5.80 -7.01
C PHE A 155 2.43 -6.84 -7.81
N SER A 156 3.16 -7.74 -8.45
CA SER A 156 2.64 -8.88 -9.22
C SER A 156 1.64 -9.76 -8.46
N ASN A 157 1.78 -9.85 -7.13
CA ASN A 157 0.87 -10.58 -6.25
C ASN A 157 -0.37 -9.76 -5.83
N LYS A 158 -0.68 -8.67 -6.54
CA LYS A 158 -1.78 -7.73 -6.28
C LYS A 158 -1.67 -6.93 -4.99
N LYS A 159 -0.59 -7.07 -4.23
CA LYS A 159 -0.32 -6.18 -3.09
C LYS A 159 0.04 -4.78 -3.56
N THR A 160 -0.28 -3.80 -2.75
CA THR A 160 -0.01 -2.39 -3.05
C THR A 160 0.67 -1.69 -1.88
N SER A 161 1.46 -0.67 -2.19
CA SER A 161 1.99 0.30 -1.24
C SER A 161 1.72 1.70 -1.79
N ILE A 162 0.87 2.47 -1.11
CA ILE A 162 0.62 3.89 -1.44
C ILE A 162 1.43 4.72 -0.45
N ILE A 163 2.24 5.66 -0.94
CA ILE A 163 2.91 6.65 -0.11
C ILE A 163 2.34 8.01 -0.48
N VAL A 164 1.82 8.72 0.52
CA VAL A 164 1.32 10.08 0.34
C VAL A 164 2.20 11.05 1.10
N THR A 165 2.67 12.07 0.40
CA THR A 165 3.34 13.23 0.99
C THR A 165 2.45 14.45 0.83
N SER A 166 2.28 15.21 1.90
CA SER A 166 1.40 16.38 1.96
C SER A 166 2.21 17.66 2.18
N THR A 167 1.65 18.80 1.76
CA THR A 167 2.15 20.13 2.12
C THR A 167 1.93 20.49 3.59
N GLU A 168 0.93 19.90 4.26
CA GLU A 168 0.50 20.28 5.62
C GLU A 168 0.69 19.18 6.67
N ARG A 169 0.81 17.93 6.23
CA ARG A 169 0.84 16.73 7.08
C ARG A 169 2.12 15.95 6.85
N ASN A 170 2.60 15.26 7.88
CA ASN A 170 3.67 14.28 7.71
C ASN A 170 3.24 13.16 6.77
N SER A 171 4.20 12.57 6.06
CA SER A 171 3.93 11.48 5.14
C SER A 171 3.38 10.25 5.85
N ILE A 172 2.60 9.48 5.10
CA ILE A 172 1.96 8.25 5.53
C ILE A 172 2.03 7.23 4.40
N ARG A 173 2.20 5.96 4.77
CA ARG A 173 2.10 4.83 3.85
C ARG A 173 0.83 4.04 4.12
N TYR A 174 0.26 3.47 3.06
CA TYR A 174 -0.84 2.52 3.13
C TYR A 174 -0.42 1.22 2.44
N GLU A 175 -0.78 0.09 3.03
CA GLU A 175 -0.57 -1.24 2.45
C GLU A 175 -1.90 -1.92 2.21
N GLY A 176 -2.07 -2.50 1.02
CA GLY A 176 -3.37 -2.99 0.60
C GLY A 176 -3.33 -3.96 -0.56
N THR A 177 -4.47 -4.04 -1.26
CA THR A 177 -4.64 -4.86 -2.46
C THR A 177 -5.35 -4.09 -3.56
N ILE A 178 -4.94 -4.34 -4.80
CA ILE A 178 -5.63 -3.82 -6.00
C ILE A 178 -6.75 -4.77 -6.42
N MET A 179 -7.85 -4.19 -6.89
CA MET A 179 -9.00 -4.90 -7.45
C MET A 179 -9.60 -4.15 -8.64
N PRO A 180 -10.34 -4.84 -9.52
CA PRO A 180 -11.15 -4.20 -10.54
C PRO A 180 -12.10 -3.19 -9.93
N LEU A 181 -12.27 -2.07 -10.61
CA LEU A 181 -13.25 -1.07 -10.21
C LEU A 181 -14.65 -1.61 -10.54
N LEU A 182 -15.54 -1.66 -9.55
CA LEU A 182 -16.92 -2.05 -9.76
C LEU A 182 -17.61 -1.02 -10.67
N GLU A 183 -18.38 -1.50 -11.64
CA GLU A 183 -19.26 -0.63 -12.42
C GLU A 183 -20.49 -0.30 -11.55
N GLU A 184 -20.75 0.99 -11.36
CA GLU A 184 -22.01 1.48 -10.77
C GLU A 184 -23.14 1.43 -11.80
#